data_AF-A0A7S4EDR4-F1
#
_entry.id   AF-A0A7S4EDR4-F1
#
_cell.length_a   1.000
_cell.length_b   1.000
_cell.length_c   1.000
_cell.angle_alpha   90.00
_cell.angle_beta   90.00
_cell.angle_gamma   90.00
#
_symmetry.space_group_name_H-M   'P 1'
#
loop_
_entity.id
_entity.type
_entity.pdbx_description
1 polymer ?
#
loop_
_entity_poly.entity_id
_entity_poly.type
_entity_poly.pdbx_seq_one_letter_code
_entity_poly.pdbx_strand_id
1 'polypeptide(L)'
;MPRWAAITAVAASAALYAAVTVPAALRPAEGVETVLFFDGVCNLCDGFVNFVADHDSSRRVRFGAIQRHADALHRAGAGRYAEGGAEALSTLVVIQDDVFYLRSDAALRVIALLDAPFCYVAAFHALPAALRDAGYRLVAKYRYKLFGASDTCRAPTERFKSRFLDYEPELE
;
A
#
# COMPACT_ATOMS: atom_id res chain seq x y z
N MET A 1 -23.32 -32.78 28.00
CA MET A 1 -23.23 -31.80 26.89
C MET A 1 -21.90 -32.01 26.19
N PRO A 2 -21.86 -32.20 24.86
CA PRO A 2 -20.63 -32.65 24.22
C PRO A 2 -19.64 -31.49 24.00
N ARG A 3 -18.38 -31.73 24.37
CA ARG A 3 -17.27 -30.73 24.41
C ARG A 3 -16.90 -30.15 23.04
N TRP A 4 -17.37 -30.72 21.93
CA TRP A 4 -17.08 -30.24 20.58
C TRP A 4 -17.86 -28.97 20.18
N ALA A 5 -19.02 -28.71 20.79
CA ALA A 5 -19.80 -27.50 20.50
C ALA A 5 -19.15 -26.22 21.04
N ALA A 6 -18.30 -26.31 22.07
CA ALA A 6 -17.57 -25.18 22.61
C ALA A 6 -16.32 -24.81 21.77
N ILE A 7 -15.72 -25.79 21.08
CA ILE A 7 -14.51 -25.58 20.27
C ILE A 7 -14.85 -24.86 18.95
N THR A 8 -16.02 -25.13 18.36
CA THR A 8 -16.47 -24.48 17.12
C THR A 8 -16.88 -23.01 17.33
N ALA A 9 -17.49 -22.68 18.48
CA ALA A 9 -17.88 -21.31 18.79
C ALA A 9 -16.64 -20.39 18.99
N VAL A 10 -15.59 -20.87 19.68
CA VAL A 10 -14.36 -20.09 19.91
C VAL A 10 -13.59 -19.84 18.61
N ALA A 11 -13.52 -20.82 17.71
CA ALA A 11 -12.83 -20.67 16.42
C ALA A 11 -13.55 -19.69 15.47
N ALA A 12 -14.89 -19.73 15.41
CA ALA A 12 -15.69 -18.78 14.63
C ALA A 12 -15.57 -17.34 15.17
N SER A 13 -15.56 -17.17 16.50
CA SER A 13 -15.35 -15.87 17.14
C SER A 13 -13.93 -15.33 16.94
N ALA A 14 -12.89 -16.19 16.98
CA ALA A 14 -11.51 -15.78 16.72
C ALA A 14 -11.28 -15.38 15.25
N ALA A 15 -11.91 -16.07 14.31
CA ALA A 15 -11.87 -15.71 12.88
C ALA A 15 -12.60 -14.38 12.60
N LEU A 16 -13.75 -14.15 13.24
CA LEU A 16 -14.44 -12.84 13.19
C LEU A 16 -13.61 -11.74 13.88
N TYR A 17 -12.96 -12.00 15.01
CA TYR A 17 -12.11 -11.03 15.71
C TYR A 17 -10.84 -10.66 14.91
N ALA A 18 -10.21 -11.66 14.29
CA ALA A 18 -9.07 -11.44 13.40
C ALA A 18 -9.47 -10.70 12.12
N ALA A 19 -10.70 -10.89 11.63
CA ALA A 19 -11.24 -10.17 10.48
C ALA A 19 -11.58 -8.69 10.77
N VAL A 20 -11.69 -8.31 12.05
CA VAL A 20 -12.04 -6.95 12.50
C VAL A 20 -10.85 -6.23 13.14
N THR A 21 -9.69 -6.88 13.24
CA THR A 21 -8.48 -6.27 13.82
C THR A 21 -7.38 -6.16 12.78
N VAL A 22 -6.87 -4.94 12.60
CA VAL A 22 -5.69 -4.69 11.77
C VAL A 22 -4.48 -5.31 12.48
N PRO A 23 -3.72 -6.21 11.84
CA PRO A 23 -2.52 -6.79 12.44
C PRO A 23 -1.54 -5.69 12.87
N ALA A 24 -1.13 -5.71 14.13
CA ALA A 24 -0.19 -4.71 14.67
C ALA A 24 1.11 -4.64 13.88
N ALA A 25 1.57 -5.77 13.32
CA ALA A 25 2.78 -5.87 12.50
C ALA A 25 2.74 -5.05 11.19
N LEU A 26 1.56 -4.60 10.75
CA LEU A 26 1.39 -3.77 9.55
C LEU A 26 1.42 -2.27 9.85
N ARG A 27 1.20 -1.89 11.11
CA ARG A 27 1.27 -0.50 11.52
C ARG A 27 2.73 -0.16 11.82
N PRO A 28 3.25 0.96 11.30
CA PRO A 28 4.55 1.44 11.69
C PRO A 28 4.53 1.86 13.17
N ALA A 29 5.71 1.99 13.77
CA ALA A 29 5.81 2.54 15.12
C ALA A 29 5.34 4.00 15.13
N GLU A 30 5.02 4.52 16.32
CA GLU A 30 4.60 5.91 16.47
C GLU A 30 5.72 6.86 16.04
N GLY A 31 5.39 7.89 15.25
CA GLY A 31 6.37 8.86 14.72
C GLY A 31 7.10 8.42 13.45
N VAL A 32 6.91 7.18 12.99
CA VAL A 32 7.53 6.66 11.77
C VAL A 32 6.77 7.14 10.53
N GLU A 33 7.51 7.75 9.60
CA GLU A 33 6.95 8.19 8.34
C GLU A 33 6.68 7.01 7.41
N THR A 34 5.52 7.00 6.73
CA THR A 34 5.21 6.01 5.69
C THR A 34 5.16 6.70 4.33
N VAL A 35 6.05 6.28 3.43
CA VAL A 35 6.10 6.78 2.05
C VAL A 35 5.75 5.66 1.08
N LEU A 36 4.70 5.85 0.29
CA LEU A 36 4.30 4.99 -0.82
C LEU A 36 4.93 5.49 -2.12
N PHE A 37 5.80 4.66 -2.69
CA PHE A 37 6.37 4.86 -4.01
C PHE A 37 5.58 4.12 -5.08
N PHE A 38 5.27 4.83 -6.17
CA PHE A 38 4.43 4.33 -7.25
C PHE A 38 4.93 4.76 -8.64
N ASP A 39 4.43 4.07 -9.66
CA ASP A 39 4.64 4.38 -11.07
C ASP A 39 3.49 5.25 -11.60
N GLY A 40 3.80 6.52 -11.94
CA GLY A 40 2.82 7.51 -12.38
C GLY A 40 2.20 7.29 -13.75
N VAL A 41 2.70 6.34 -14.56
CA VAL A 41 2.15 6.03 -15.90
C VAL A 41 1.09 4.92 -15.84
N CYS A 42 1.04 4.17 -14.73
CA CYS A 42 0.12 3.05 -14.58
C CYS A 42 -1.19 3.48 -13.93
N ASN A 43 -2.32 3.34 -14.65
CA ASN A 43 -3.65 3.69 -14.16
C ASN A 43 -4.05 2.93 -12.87
N LEU A 44 -3.57 1.70 -12.69
CA LEU A 44 -3.81 0.95 -11.46
C LEU A 44 -3.06 1.58 -10.26
N CYS A 45 -1.80 1.98 -10.48
CA CYS A 45 -0.99 2.63 -9.45
C CYS A 45 -1.56 4.00 -9.10
N ASP A 46 -1.90 4.81 -10.10
CA ASP A 46 -2.54 6.11 -9.90
C ASP A 46 -3.90 5.97 -9.21
N GLY A 47 -4.73 5.02 -9.64
CA GLY A 47 -6.00 4.70 -8.98
C GLY A 47 -5.81 4.30 -7.51
N PHE A 48 -4.77 3.54 -7.19
CA PHE A 48 -4.45 3.19 -5.81
C PHE A 48 -3.98 4.40 -5.00
N VAL A 49 -3.13 5.26 -5.54
CA VAL A 49 -2.71 6.51 -4.88
C VAL A 49 -3.89 7.42 -4.60
N ASN A 50 -4.79 7.60 -5.57
CA ASN A 50 -6.01 8.38 -5.42
C ASN A 50 -6.91 7.79 -4.33
N PHE A 51 -7.11 6.47 -4.34
CA PHE A 51 -7.87 5.76 -3.32
C PHE A 51 -7.28 5.98 -1.92
N VAL A 52 -5.96 5.85 -1.76
CA VAL A 52 -5.27 6.11 -0.49
C VAL A 52 -5.42 7.57 -0.08
N ALA A 53 -5.30 8.50 -1.02
CA ALA A 53 -5.42 9.91 -0.75
C ALA A 53 -6.80 10.31 -0.21
N ASP A 54 -7.84 9.70 -0.75
CA ASP A 54 -9.23 9.98 -0.39
C ASP A 54 -9.66 9.29 0.93
N HIS A 55 -8.98 8.20 1.34
CA HIS A 55 -9.35 7.37 2.50
C HIS A 55 -8.32 7.37 3.64
N ASP A 56 -7.33 8.27 3.59
CA ASP A 56 -6.41 8.53 4.70
C ASP A 56 -6.61 9.97 5.19
N SER A 57 -7.69 10.18 5.93
CA SER A 57 -8.03 11.49 6.53
C SER A 57 -6.95 11.99 7.48
N SER A 58 -6.25 11.07 8.15
CA SER A 58 -5.16 11.33 9.09
C SER A 58 -3.82 11.67 8.41
N ARG A 59 -3.75 11.58 7.08
CA ARG A 59 -2.57 11.91 6.26
C ARG A 59 -1.31 11.17 6.70
N ARG A 60 -1.44 9.91 7.09
CA ARG A 60 -0.34 9.04 7.53
C ARG A 60 0.55 8.57 6.39
N VAL A 61 0.08 8.63 5.15
CA VAL A 61 0.81 8.16 3.97
C VAL A 61 1.23 9.34 3.08
N ARG A 62 2.51 9.42 2.75
CA ARG A 62 3.04 10.33 1.73
C ARG A 62 3.32 9.59 0.42
N PHE A 63 3.41 10.32 -0.67
CA PHE A 63 3.57 9.75 -2.01
C PHE A 63 4.88 10.18 -2.66
N GLY A 64 5.55 9.25 -3.32
CA GLY A 64 6.74 9.53 -4.13
C GLY A 64 6.65 8.85 -5.50
N ALA A 65 6.90 9.58 -6.58
CA ALA A 65 7.09 8.94 -7.88
C ALA A 65 8.43 8.20 -7.90
N ILE A 66 8.43 6.92 -8.26
CA ILE A 66 9.65 6.09 -8.33
C ILE A 66 10.72 6.76 -9.20
N GLN A 67 10.30 7.33 -10.34
CA GLN A 67 11.18 7.96 -11.32
C GLN A 67 11.92 9.20 -10.77
N ARG A 68 11.35 9.88 -9.76
CA ARG A 68 11.92 11.12 -9.17
C ARG A 68 12.71 10.85 -7.90
N HIS A 69 12.42 9.74 -7.21
CA HIS A 69 13.00 9.43 -5.90
C HIS A 69 13.80 8.13 -5.88
N ALA A 70 14.51 7.84 -6.97
CA ALA A 70 15.39 6.69 -7.07
C ALA A 70 16.38 6.65 -5.90
N ASP A 71 16.95 7.78 -5.48
CA ASP A 71 17.92 7.84 -4.38
C ASP A 71 17.34 7.42 -3.03
N ALA A 72 16.08 7.75 -2.75
CA ALA A 72 15.40 7.30 -1.54
C ALA A 72 15.23 5.77 -1.53
N LEU A 73 14.87 5.19 -2.68
CA LEU A 73 14.79 3.74 -2.86
C LEU A 73 16.17 3.08 -2.71
N HIS A 74 17.23 3.67 -3.25
CA HIS A 74 18.60 3.15 -3.09
C HIS A 74 19.05 3.13 -1.64
N ARG A 75 18.80 4.21 -0.89
CA ARG A 75 19.16 4.29 0.54
C ARG A 75 18.48 3.23 1.38
N ALA A 76 17.21 2.93 1.10
CA ALA A 76 16.48 1.86 1.77
C ALA A 76 16.84 0.45 1.27
N GLY A 77 17.77 0.29 0.31
CA GLY A 77 18.12 -1.01 -0.27
C GLY A 77 17.13 -1.54 -1.32
N ALA A 78 16.19 -0.69 -1.75
CA ALA A 78 15.19 -0.98 -2.79
C ALA A 78 15.58 -0.42 -4.18
N GLY A 79 16.84 -0.02 -4.38
CA GLY A 79 17.32 0.65 -5.61
C GLY A 79 17.00 -0.09 -6.91
N ARG A 80 17.04 -1.43 -6.92
CA ARG A 80 16.63 -2.28 -8.05
C ARG A 80 15.21 -2.02 -8.57
N TYR A 81 14.32 -1.49 -7.71
CA TYR A 81 12.94 -1.15 -8.07
C TYR A 81 12.81 0.27 -8.64
N ALA A 82 13.89 1.05 -8.65
CA ALA A 82 13.97 2.35 -9.32
C ALA A 82 14.45 2.24 -10.78
N GLU A 83 15.12 1.14 -11.14
CA GLU A 83 15.84 0.99 -12.41
C GLU A 83 14.95 0.64 -13.64
N GLY A 84 13.62 0.78 -13.53
CA GLY A 84 12.71 0.75 -14.68
C GLY A 84 12.48 -0.63 -15.34
N GLY A 85 12.97 -1.72 -14.75
CA GLY A 85 12.68 -3.08 -15.19
C GLY A 85 11.22 -3.52 -14.97
N ALA A 86 10.83 -4.66 -15.56
CA ALA A 86 9.47 -5.20 -15.40
C ALA A 86 9.06 -5.38 -13.93
N GLU A 87 10.00 -5.75 -13.04
CA GLU A 87 9.75 -5.83 -11.59
C GLU A 87 9.55 -4.46 -10.94
N ALA A 88 10.35 -3.46 -11.31
CA ALA A 88 10.29 -2.08 -10.83
C ALA A 88 8.96 -1.42 -11.18
N LEU A 89 8.56 -1.52 -12.46
CA LEU A 89 7.31 -0.96 -12.92
C LEU A 89 6.14 -1.67 -12.22
N SER A 90 6.17 -3.00 -12.11
CA SER A 90 5.04 -3.82 -11.63
C SER A 90 4.72 -3.75 -10.13
N THR A 91 5.52 -3.04 -9.33
CA THR A 91 5.49 -3.17 -7.86
C THR A 91 5.30 -1.83 -7.16
N LEU A 92 4.38 -1.81 -6.19
CA LEU A 92 4.31 -0.75 -5.19
C LEU A 92 5.41 -0.98 -4.14
N VAL A 93 6.16 0.07 -3.83
CA VAL A 93 7.18 0.03 -2.78
C VAL A 93 6.73 0.95 -1.65
N VAL A 94 6.77 0.45 -0.42
CA VAL A 94 6.46 1.25 0.77
C VAL A 94 7.68 1.29 1.64
N ILE A 95 8.10 2.48 2.03
CA ILE A 95 9.19 2.67 2.99
C ILE A 95 8.59 3.17 4.30
N GLN A 96 8.96 2.51 5.39
CA GLN A 96 8.68 2.92 6.75
C GLN A 96 10.04 3.04 7.45
N ASP A 97 10.46 4.28 7.75
CA ASP A 97 11.84 4.66 8.08
C ASP A 97 12.85 4.19 7.01
N ASP A 98 13.59 3.11 7.29
CA ASP A 98 14.62 2.51 6.42
C ASP A 98 14.25 1.10 5.96
N VAL A 99 13.06 0.62 6.32
CA VAL A 99 12.59 -0.70 5.91
C VAL A 99 11.64 -0.56 4.73
N PHE A 100 12.00 -1.19 3.62
CA PHE A 100 11.12 -1.28 2.47
C PHE A 100 10.29 -2.56 2.48
N TYR A 101 9.06 -2.42 2.00
CA TYR A 101 8.11 -3.48 1.78
C TYR A 101 7.65 -3.46 0.35
N LEU A 102 7.24 -4.63 -0.16
CA LEU A 102 6.91 -4.82 -1.56
C LEU A 102 5.58 -5.56 -1.73
N ARG A 103 5.03 -5.48 -2.94
CA ARG A 103 3.93 -6.31 -3.42
C ARG A 103 2.72 -6.27 -2.49
N SER A 104 2.19 -7.44 -2.12
CA SER A 104 1.01 -7.53 -1.27
C SER A 104 1.26 -7.00 0.14
N ASP A 105 2.50 -7.08 0.64
CA ASP A 105 2.84 -6.57 1.98
C ASP A 105 2.83 -5.05 2.00
N ALA A 106 3.43 -4.39 1.01
CA ALA A 106 3.35 -2.95 0.82
C ALA A 106 1.90 -2.45 0.75
N ALA A 107 1.07 -3.08 -0.09
CA ALA A 107 -0.33 -2.71 -0.25
C ALA A 107 -1.13 -2.84 1.06
N LEU A 108 -0.97 -3.97 1.78
CA LEU A 108 -1.69 -4.21 3.02
C LEU A 108 -1.23 -3.29 4.17
N ARG A 109 0.04 -2.91 4.21
CA ARG A 109 0.56 -1.90 5.16
C ARG A 109 -0.06 -0.52 4.93
N VAL A 110 -0.16 -0.09 3.68
CA VAL A 110 -0.83 1.18 3.34
C VAL A 110 -2.32 1.11 3.68
N ILE A 111 -2.99 0.01 3.32
CA ILE A 111 -4.40 -0.22 3.63
C ILE A 111 -4.65 -0.19 5.14
N ALA A 112 -3.74 -0.76 5.95
CA ALA A 112 -3.81 -0.74 7.42
C ALA A 112 -3.83 0.68 8.03
N LEU A 113 -3.36 1.68 7.27
CA LEU A 113 -3.32 3.09 7.64
C LEU A 113 -4.51 3.90 7.13
N LEU A 114 -5.44 3.29 6.40
CA LEU A 114 -6.63 3.97 5.94
C LEU A 114 -7.68 4.10 7.05
N ASP A 115 -8.71 4.89 6.79
CA ASP A 115 -9.89 5.02 7.63
C ASP A 115 -10.76 3.75 7.55
N ALA A 116 -11.59 3.55 8.56
CA ALA A 116 -12.60 2.49 8.51
C ALA A 116 -13.60 2.78 7.38
N PRO A 117 -14.07 1.76 6.63
CA PRO A 117 -13.87 0.33 6.86
C PRO A 117 -12.63 -0.27 6.18
N PHE A 118 -11.88 0.51 5.39
CA PHE A 118 -10.83 -0.01 4.51
C PHE A 118 -9.65 -0.58 5.28
N CYS A 119 -9.35 -0.06 6.48
CA CYS A 119 -8.30 -0.62 7.33
C CYS A 119 -8.50 -2.12 7.63
N TYR A 120 -9.73 -2.62 7.69
CA TYR A 120 -10.01 -4.03 7.97
C TYR A 120 -9.62 -4.96 6.82
N VAL A 121 -9.47 -4.45 5.59
CA VAL A 121 -8.92 -5.23 4.46
C VAL A 121 -7.48 -5.67 4.77
N ALA A 122 -6.76 -4.99 5.67
CA ALA A 122 -5.45 -5.43 6.13
C ALA A 122 -5.48 -6.80 6.84
N ALA A 123 -6.63 -7.27 7.32
CA ALA A 123 -6.80 -8.60 7.89
C ALA A 123 -6.47 -9.72 6.89
N PHE A 124 -6.52 -9.45 5.57
CA PHE A 124 -6.05 -10.39 4.55
C PHE A 124 -4.58 -10.79 4.73
N HIS A 125 -3.78 -10.04 5.50
CA HIS A 125 -2.41 -10.43 5.85
C HIS A 125 -2.32 -11.78 6.55
N ALA A 126 -3.39 -12.23 7.22
CA ALA A 126 -3.51 -13.57 7.79
C ALA A 126 -3.40 -14.69 6.74
N LEU A 127 -3.65 -14.41 5.45
CA LEU A 127 -3.39 -15.35 4.37
C LEU A 127 -1.88 -15.56 4.18
N PRO A 128 -1.44 -16.80 3.88
CA PRO A 128 -0.05 -17.09 3.54
C PRO A 128 0.50 -16.16 2.45
N ALA A 129 1.73 -15.67 2.64
CA ALA A 129 2.39 -14.75 1.71
C ALA A 129 2.41 -15.30 0.27
N ALA A 130 2.59 -16.62 0.09
CA ALA A 130 2.59 -17.26 -1.23
C ALA A 130 1.27 -17.06 -2.00
N LEU A 131 0.13 -17.16 -1.32
CA LEU A 131 -1.19 -16.97 -1.93
C LEU A 131 -1.44 -15.50 -2.27
N ARG A 132 -1.15 -14.60 -1.32
CA ARG A 132 -1.31 -13.16 -1.53
C ARG A 132 -0.42 -12.63 -2.64
N ASP A 133 0.85 -13.05 -2.67
CA ASP A 133 1.78 -12.65 -3.70
C ASP A 133 1.48 -13.30 -5.05
N ALA A 134 0.87 -14.49 -5.09
CA ALA A 134 0.37 -15.06 -6.34
C ALA A 134 -0.76 -14.20 -6.94
N GLY A 135 -1.74 -13.80 -6.11
CA GLY A 135 -2.78 -12.86 -6.51
C GLY A 135 -2.21 -11.52 -6.97
N TYR A 136 -1.28 -10.96 -6.20
CA TYR A 136 -0.59 -9.71 -6.55
C TYR A 136 0.12 -9.82 -7.91
N ARG A 137 0.91 -10.87 -8.13
CA ARG A 137 1.63 -11.09 -9.39
C ARG A 137 0.68 -11.23 -10.58
N LEU A 138 -0.49 -11.84 -10.38
CA LEU A 138 -1.50 -11.95 -11.43
C LEU A 138 -2.03 -10.57 -11.80
N VAL A 139 -2.45 -9.77 -10.82
CA VAL A 139 -2.92 -8.39 -11.04
C VAL A 139 -1.83 -7.56 -11.70
N ALA A 140 -0.61 -7.61 -11.18
CA ALA A 140 0.54 -6.88 -11.71
C ALA A 140 0.86 -7.26 -13.17
N LYS A 141 0.74 -8.54 -13.53
CA LYS A 141 0.95 -9.04 -14.90
C LYS A 141 -0.09 -8.53 -15.88
N TYR A 142 -1.34 -8.39 -15.46
CA TYR A 142 -2.45 -7.99 -16.33
C TYR A 142 -2.83 -6.51 -16.21
N ARG A 143 -2.19 -5.74 -15.32
CA ARG A 143 -2.63 -4.37 -15.00
C ARG A 143 -2.75 -3.44 -16.20
N TYR A 144 -1.78 -3.42 -17.12
CA TYR A 144 -1.86 -2.56 -18.30
C TYR A 144 -2.89 -3.06 -19.31
N LYS A 145 -3.16 -4.36 -19.34
CA LYS A 145 -4.22 -4.93 -20.19
C LYS A 145 -5.62 -4.66 -19.63
N LEU A 146 -5.77 -4.61 -18.30
CA LEU A 146 -7.06 -4.42 -17.64
C LEU A 146 -7.38 -2.95 -17.37
N PHE A 147 -6.38 -2.15 -17.01
CA PHE A 147 -6.54 -0.76 -16.57
C PHE A 147 -5.92 0.25 -17.53
N GLY A 148 -5.04 -0.18 -18.45
CA GLY A 148 -4.34 0.72 -19.37
C GLY A 148 -3.16 1.45 -18.74
N ALA A 149 -2.61 2.39 -19.52
CA ALA A 149 -1.64 3.38 -19.10
C ALA A 149 -2.18 4.77 -19.49
N SER A 150 -1.87 5.78 -18.70
CA SER A 150 -2.26 7.15 -19.00
C SER A 150 -1.27 8.11 -18.36
N ASP A 151 -0.94 9.16 -19.09
CA ASP A 151 -0.14 10.28 -18.58
C ASP A 151 -1.03 11.40 -17.99
N THR A 152 -2.36 11.22 -17.98
CA THR A 152 -3.27 12.18 -17.35
C THR A 152 -3.40 11.90 -15.87
N CYS A 153 -2.75 12.74 -15.06
CA CYS A 153 -2.93 12.78 -13.62
C CYS A 153 -4.29 13.39 -13.25
N ARG A 154 -4.82 12.99 -12.09
CA ARG A 154 -5.91 13.70 -11.39
C ARG A 154 -5.61 15.20 -11.33
N ALA A 155 -6.62 16.04 -11.54
CA ALA A 155 -6.50 17.49 -11.32
C ALA A 155 -5.97 17.75 -9.90
N PRO A 156 -4.76 18.31 -9.76
CA PRO A 156 -4.08 18.31 -8.48
C PRO A 156 -4.70 19.38 -7.57
N THR A 157 -5.36 18.94 -6.49
CA THR A 157 -5.78 19.84 -5.41
C THR A 157 -4.60 20.09 -4.48
N GLU A 158 -4.50 21.27 -3.86
CA GLU A 158 -3.40 21.57 -2.93
C GLU A 158 -3.30 20.57 -1.77
N ARG A 159 -4.45 20.11 -1.28
CA ARG A 159 -4.51 19.04 -0.27
C ARG A 159 -3.90 17.73 -0.77
N PHE A 160 -4.07 17.39 -2.04
CA PHE A 160 -3.46 16.20 -2.63
C PHE A 160 -1.97 16.41 -2.88
N LYS A 161 -1.58 17.55 -3.47
CA LYS A 161 -0.18 17.90 -3.77
C LYS A 161 0.69 17.88 -2.51
N SER A 162 0.23 18.47 -1.41
CA SER A 162 0.95 18.48 -0.12
C SER A 162 1.28 17.10 0.47
N ARG A 163 0.73 16.01 -0.08
CA ARG A 163 1.09 14.63 0.32
C ARG A 163 2.31 14.10 -0.42
N PHE A 164 2.75 14.75 -1.49
CA PHE A 164 3.91 14.34 -2.27
C PHE A 164 5.21 14.80 -1.61
N LEU A 165 6.28 14.03 -1.82
CA LEU A 165 7.61 14.41 -1.34
C LEU A 165 8.17 15.67 -2.02
N ASP A 166 7.87 15.86 -3.31
CA ASP A 166 8.34 16.98 -4.14
C ASP A 166 7.47 18.24 -4.04
N TYR A 167 6.54 18.30 -3.09
CA TYR A 167 5.66 19.47 -2.98
C TYR A 167 6.40 20.67 -2.38
N GLU A 168 6.68 21.65 -3.22
CA GLU A 168 7.04 23.00 -2.81
C GLU A 168 5.76 23.87 -2.90
N PRO A 169 5.29 24.46 -1.78
CA PRO A 169 4.19 25.42 -1.85
C PRO A 169 4.67 26.62 -2.67
N GLU A 170 3.93 26.97 -3.72
CA GLU A 170 4.11 28.22 -4.45
C GLU A 170 3.91 29.36 -3.44
N LEU A 171 5.02 30.01 -3.05
CA LEU A 171 5.01 31.18 -2.19
C LEU A 171 4.42 32.35 -3.00
N GLU A 172 3.11 32.58 -2.86
CA GLU A 172 2.48 33.86 -3.20
C GLU A 172 2.73 34.91 -2.10
#